data_AF-A0A5R8Y0L4-F1
#
_entry.id   AF-A0A5R8Y0L4-F1
#
_cell.length_a   1.000
_cell.length_b   1.000
_cell.length_c   1.000
_cell.angle_alpha   90.00
_cell.angle_beta   90.00
_cell.angle_gamma   90.00
#
_symmetry.space_group_name_H-M   'P 1'
#
loop_
_entity.id
_entity.type
_entity.pdbx_description
1 polymer ?
#
loop_
_entity_poly.entity_id
_entity_poly.type
_entity_poly.pdbx_seq_one_letter_code
_entity_poly.pdbx_strand_id
1 'polypeptide(L)'
;MKKLILTSILTASILNADTIFVSNEKDNTISVIDSVTNKVVKTYEVGQRPRGILLTKDYSKLYICASDDDTVQAMDTKTGEILYNLPSGEDPEQFALHPDGKELYISNENDGIVTVVDTVEKAVISQIEVGLEPEGMAVSPDGSVAINTSETSNFLHWIDTKTKKIIHNTLVDQRPRHIEFSKNGDMIWASSEIGGTIVVVNTKTKESVAKLGFKIPGIFKDLIQPVGIKLTSDGKYAFVALGPANHVAVIDAKTYKVIKYLLVGKRVWQLDFAQNEKKLYTTNGVSGDVSVIDVDSLKVEKTIKVGRYPWGLAVIPSK
;
A
#
# COMPACT_ATOMS: atom_id res chain seq x y z
N MET A 1 -32.78 -48.82 29.78
CA MET A 1 -31.53 -48.12 29.41
C MET A 1 -31.67 -47.64 27.96
N LYS A 2 -32.05 -46.38 27.72
CA LYS A 2 -32.05 -45.78 26.38
C LYS A 2 -30.86 -44.81 26.33
N LYS A 3 -29.84 -45.15 25.53
CA LYS A 3 -28.70 -44.26 25.26
C LYS A 3 -29.18 -43.13 24.36
N LEU A 4 -29.10 -41.90 24.85
CA LEU A 4 -29.27 -40.69 24.06
C LEU A 4 -27.96 -40.44 23.32
N ILE A 5 -27.97 -40.56 21.99
CA ILE A 5 -26.83 -40.17 21.15
C ILE A 5 -26.95 -38.67 20.92
N LEU A 6 -26.01 -37.92 21.49
CA LEU A 6 -25.86 -36.49 21.24
C LEU A 6 -25.05 -36.33 19.95
N THR A 7 -25.70 -36.01 18.84
CA THR A 7 -25.01 -35.70 17.58
C THR A 7 -24.53 -34.25 17.64
N SER A 8 -23.23 -34.03 17.84
CA SER A 8 -22.65 -32.69 17.73
C SER A 8 -22.60 -32.27 16.26
N ILE A 9 -23.39 -31.28 15.87
CA ILE A 9 -23.27 -30.63 14.57
C ILE A 9 -22.07 -29.68 14.66
N LEU A 10 -20.92 -30.06 14.10
CA LEU A 10 -19.88 -29.10 13.78
C LEU A 10 -20.41 -28.25 12.62
N THR A 11 -20.77 -27.00 12.90
CA THR A 11 -20.92 -25.99 11.86
C THR A 11 -19.52 -25.67 11.34
N ALA A 12 -19.13 -26.27 10.22
CA ALA A 12 -17.98 -25.78 9.46
C ALA A 12 -18.32 -24.38 8.98
N SER A 13 -17.64 -23.37 9.53
CA SER A 13 -17.67 -22.02 8.98
C SER A 13 -17.13 -22.10 7.56
N ILE A 14 -17.97 -21.79 6.57
CA ILE A 14 -17.50 -21.50 5.21
C ILE A 14 -16.67 -20.23 5.35
N LEU A 15 -15.36 -20.36 5.37
CA LEU A 15 -14.46 -19.21 5.22
C LEU A 15 -14.69 -18.67 3.82
N ASN A 16 -15.39 -17.54 3.71
CA ASN A 16 -15.46 -16.80 2.46
C ASN A 16 -14.05 -16.27 2.15
N ALA A 17 -13.64 -16.34 0.88
CA ALA A 17 -12.32 -15.90 0.47
C ALA A 17 -12.29 -14.38 0.26
N ASP A 18 -11.27 -13.74 0.84
CA ASP A 18 -10.89 -12.39 0.43
C ASP A 18 -10.34 -12.46 -1.00
N THR A 19 -10.60 -11.41 -1.78
CA THR A 19 -10.08 -11.26 -3.15
C THR A 19 -8.95 -10.26 -3.13
N ILE A 20 -7.76 -10.68 -3.54
CA ILE A 20 -6.54 -9.87 -3.50
C ILE A 20 -6.12 -9.53 -4.93
N PHE A 21 -5.99 -8.25 -5.23
CA PHE A 21 -5.52 -7.74 -6.52
C PHE A 21 -4.04 -7.38 -6.42
N VAL A 22 -3.27 -7.72 -7.46
CA VAL A 22 -1.83 -7.50 -7.54
C VAL A 22 -1.48 -6.88 -8.89
N SER A 23 -0.94 -5.67 -8.90
CA SER A 23 -0.43 -5.06 -10.13
C SER A 23 0.92 -5.66 -10.53
N ASN A 24 1.08 -6.01 -11.81
CA ASN A 24 2.27 -6.63 -12.37
C ASN A 24 2.88 -5.69 -13.42
N GLU A 25 3.84 -4.89 -12.97
CA GLU A 25 4.39 -3.75 -13.70
C GLU A 25 4.87 -4.13 -15.10
N LYS A 26 5.59 -5.25 -15.23
CA LYS A 26 6.23 -5.64 -16.48
C LYS A 26 5.34 -6.44 -17.44
N ASP A 27 4.15 -6.83 -16.96
CA ASP A 27 3.17 -7.57 -17.74
C ASP A 27 1.97 -6.74 -18.15
N ASN A 28 1.79 -5.53 -17.59
CA ASN A 28 0.59 -4.72 -17.80
C ASN A 28 -0.69 -5.44 -17.41
N THR A 29 -0.63 -6.21 -16.31
CA THR A 29 -1.77 -7.00 -15.83
C THR A 29 -2.03 -6.82 -14.34
N ILE A 30 -3.27 -7.10 -13.94
CA ILE A 30 -3.65 -7.34 -12.54
C ILE A 30 -3.88 -8.84 -12.35
N SER A 31 -3.16 -9.45 -11.40
CA SER A 31 -3.41 -10.82 -10.94
C SER A 31 -4.40 -10.80 -9.79
N VAL A 32 -5.36 -11.73 -9.78
CA VAL A 32 -6.38 -11.86 -8.73
C VAL A 32 -6.17 -13.15 -7.97
N ILE A 33 -5.93 -13.07 -6.66
CA ILE A 33 -5.68 -14.19 -5.76
C ILE A 33 -6.90 -14.44 -4.88
N ASP A 34 -7.30 -15.70 -4.75
CA ASP A 34 -8.24 -16.18 -3.74
C ASP A 34 -7.49 -16.50 -2.43
N SER A 35 -7.84 -15.85 -1.33
CA SER A 35 -7.05 -15.94 -0.08
C SER A 35 -7.17 -17.27 0.66
N VAL A 36 -8.22 -18.06 0.41
CA VAL A 36 -8.42 -19.38 1.02
C VAL A 36 -7.52 -20.40 0.32
N THR A 37 -7.63 -20.47 -1.01
CA THR A 37 -6.86 -21.42 -1.83
C THR A 37 -5.42 -20.96 -2.05
N ASN A 38 -5.16 -19.66 -1.91
CA ASN A 38 -3.88 -19.01 -2.22
C ASN A 38 -3.44 -19.28 -3.67
N LYS A 39 -4.37 -19.15 -4.61
CA LYS A 39 -4.14 -19.33 -6.04
C LYS A 39 -4.58 -18.10 -6.80
N VAL A 40 -3.87 -17.80 -7.88
CA VAL A 40 -4.34 -16.85 -8.88
C VAL A 40 -5.55 -17.47 -9.59
N VAL A 41 -6.69 -16.81 -9.51
CA VAL A 41 -7.96 -17.26 -10.09
C VAL A 41 -8.31 -16.51 -11.38
N LYS A 42 -7.76 -15.30 -11.57
CA LYS A 42 -7.92 -14.49 -12.77
C LYS A 42 -6.69 -13.62 -13.01
N THR A 43 -6.49 -13.21 -14.25
CA THR A 43 -5.53 -12.18 -14.65
C THR A 43 -6.24 -11.28 -15.66
N TYR A 44 -6.15 -9.97 -15.46
CA TYR A 44 -6.77 -8.96 -16.33
C TYR A 44 -5.69 -8.09 -16.95
N GLU A 45 -5.79 -7.85 -18.27
CA GLU A 45 -4.98 -6.86 -18.98
C GLU A 45 -5.43 -5.45 -18.59
N VAL A 46 -4.47 -4.56 -18.38
CA VAL A 46 -4.70 -3.15 -18.00
C VAL A 46 -3.72 -2.25 -18.75
N GLY A 47 -3.70 -0.97 -18.39
CA GLY A 47 -2.77 0.02 -18.95
C GLY A 47 -1.30 -0.28 -18.64
N GLN A 48 -0.42 0.46 -19.29
CA GLN A 48 1.03 0.24 -19.24
C GLN A 48 1.62 0.57 -17.87
N ARG A 49 2.56 -0.27 -17.42
CA ARG A 49 3.32 -0.14 -16.16
C ARG A 49 2.42 0.05 -14.93
N PRO A 50 1.51 -0.89 -14.62
CA PRO A 50 0.60 -0.72 -13.50
C PRO A 50 1.34 -0.81 -12.16
N ARG A 51 1.29 0.27 -11.36
CA ARG A 51 1.93 0.34 -10.03
C ARG A 51 0.91 0.51 -8.91
N GLY A 52 0.69 1.74 -8.44
CA GLY A 52 -0.29 2.04 -7.38
C GLY A 52 -1.67 1.51 -7.73
N ILE A 53 -2.30 0.81 -6.78
CA ILE A 53 -3.70 0.36 -6.90
C ILE A 53 -4.45 0.59 -5.59
N LEU A 54 -5.73 0.93 -5.66
CA LEU A 54 -6.62 0.97 -4.48
C LEU A 54 -8.07 0.67 -4.88
N LEU A 55 -8.86 0.25 -3.91
CA LEU A 55 -10.29 -0.04 -4.09
C LEU A 55 -11.15 1.15 -3.68
N THR A 56 -12.26 1.36 -4.39
CA THR A 56 -13.34 2.21 -3.87
C THR A 56 -13.93 1.61 -2.60
N LYS A 57 -14.53 2.45 -1.75
CA LYS A 57 -15.08 2.04 -0.43
C LYS A 57 -16.16 0.95 -0.52
N ASP A 58 -16.91 0.93 -1.62
CA ASP A 58 -17.93 -0.09 -1.92
C ASP A 58 -17.36 -1.34 -2.59
N TYR A 59 -16.05 -1.37 -2.83
CA TYR A 59 -15.30 -2.40 -3.54
C TYR A 59 -15.77 -2.66 -4.98
N SER A 60 -16.53 -1.73 -5.57
CA SER A 60 -17.03 -1.90 -6.95
C SER A 60 -15.96 -1.65 -8.00
N LYS A 61 -14.98 -0.78 -7.71
CA LYS A 61 -13.91 -0.43 -8.65
C LYS A 61 -12.54 -0.59 -8.02
N LEU A 62 -11.59 -1.04 -8.82
CA LEU A 62 -10.16 -0.93 -8.57
C LEU A 62 -9.64 0.24 -9.40
N TYR A 63 -9.05 1.23 -8.74
CA TYR A 63 -8.26 2.26 -9.40
C TYR A 63 -6.83 1.78 -9.56
N ILE A 64 -6.22 2.08 -10.72
CA ILE A 64 -4.91 1.59 -11.12
C ILE A 64 -4.15 2.73 -11.78
N CYS A 65 -2.97 3.08 -11.25
CA CYS A 65 -2.02 3.91 -11.99
C CYS A 65 -1.51 3.12 -13.18
N ALA A 66 -1.84 3.53 -14.40
CA ALA A 66 -1.18 3.09 -15.61
C ALA A 66 -0.13 4.15 -15.94
N SER A 67 1.03 4.02 -15.31
CA SER A 67 2.04 5.08 -15.23
C SER A 67 2.54 5.52 -16.60
N ASP A 68 2.82 4.58 -17.50
CA ASP A 68 3.28 4.88 -18.87
C ASP A 68 2.16 5.37 -19.80
N ASP A 69 0.90 5.31 -19.38
CA ASP A 69 -0.27 5.82 -20.10
C ASP A 69 -0.75 7.19 -19.55
N ASP A 70 -0.04 7.76 -18.56
CA ASP A 70 -0.36 9.02 -17.90
C ASP A 70 -1.82 9.11 -17.40
N THR A 71 -2.34 8.01 -16.86
CA THR A 71 -3.74 7.92 -16.43
C THR A 71 -3.94 7.02 -15.21
N VAL A 72 -5.06 7.23 -14.51
CA VAL A 72 -5.59 6.27 -13.54
C VAL A 72 -6.79 5.55 -14.16
N GLN A 73 -6.68 4.25 -14.38
CA GLN A 73 -7.78 3.43 -14.89
C GLN A 73 -8.73 3.02 -13.76
N ALA A 74 -10.04 3.02 -14.04
CA ALA A 74 -11.06 2.47 -13.17
C ALA A 74 -11.59 1.14 -13.71
N MET A 75 -11.26 0.03 -13.05
CA MET A 75 -11.66 -1.33 -13.43
C MET A 75 -12.82 -1.84 -12.57
N ASP A 76 -13.83 -2.46 -13.16
CA ASP A 76 -14.86 -3.19 -12.40
C ASP A 76 -14.26 -4.44 -11.73
N THR A 77 -14.43 -4.58 -10.42
CA THR A 77 -13.77 -5.64 -9.66
C THR A 77 -14.34 -7.03 -9.92
N LYS A 78 -15.57 -7.14 -10.45
CA LYS A 78 -16.24 -8.42 -10.74
C LYS A 78 -15.91 -8.91 -12.13
N THR A 79 -16.00 -8.04 -13.12
CA THR A 79 -15.83 -8.38 -14.54
C THR A 79 -14.39 -8.23 -15.01
N GLY A 80 -13.62 -7.31 -14.40
CA GLY A 80 -12.28 -6.94 -14.87
C GLY A 80 -12.29 -5.95 -16.03
N GLU A 81 -13.45 -5.41 -16.40
CA GLU A 81 -13.55 -4.43 -17.49
C GLU A 81 -13.06 -3.05 -17.04
N ILE A 82 -12.24 -2.39 -17.88
CA ILE A 82 -11.91 -0.98 -17.70
C ILE A 82 -13.13 -0.13 -18.06
N LEU A 83 -13.68 0.56 -17.07
CA LEU A 83 -14.89 1.36 -17.19
C LEU A 83 -14.60 2.74 -17.79
N TYR A 84 -13.51 3.36 -17.35
CA TYR A 84 -13.06 4.68 -17.80
C TYR A 84 -11.65 4.97 -17.26
N ASN A 85 -11.05 6.01 -17.82
CA ASN A 85 -9.78 6.60 -17.39
C ASN A 85 -10.06 7.92 -16.66
N LEU A 86 -9.37 8.15 -15.55
CA LEU A 86 -9.29 9.44 -14.87
C LEU A 86 -8.04 10.18 -15.37
N PRO A 87 -8.13 11.50 -15.57
CA PRO A 87 -6.98 12.29 -16.00
C PRO A 87 -5.90 12.30 -14.91
N SER A 88 -4.66 12.55 -15.33
CA SER A 88 -3.49 12.66 -14.46
C SER A 88 -2.45 13.57 -15.13
N GLY A 89 -1.41 13.98 -14.40
CA GLY A 89 -0.15 14.43 -14.99
C GLY A 89 0.72 13.27 -15.46
N GLU A 90 1.93 13.58 -15.92
CA GLU A 90 2.91 12.60 -16.41
C GLU A 90 3.37 11.66 -15.30
N ASP A 91 3.46 10.38 -15.65
CA ASP A 91 3.99 9.31 -14.82
C ASP A 91 3.37 9.20 -13.41
N PRO A 92 2.05 8.88 -13.31
CA PRO A 92 1.41 8.68 -12.03
C PRO A 92 1.92 7.43 -11.32
N GLU A 93 2.38 7.56 -10.08
CA GLU A 93 3.05 6.48 -9.34
C GLU A 93 2.14 5.85 -8.27
N GLN A 94 1.82 6.63 -7.23
CA GLN A 94 0.81 6.30 -6.24
C GLN A 94 -0.25 7.40 -6.14
N PHE A 95 -1.33 7.06 -5.45
CA PHE A 95 -2.44 7.96 -5.22
C PHE A 95 -3.19 7.56 -3.97
N ALA A 96 -3.98 8.50 -3.46
CA ALA A 96 -4.85 8.28 -2.31
C ALA A 96 -6.24 8.84 -2.59
N LEU A 97 -7.26 8.06 -2.26
CA LEU A 97 -8.66 8.45 -2.37
C LEU A 97 -9.11 9.09 -1.06
N HIS A 98 -9.70 10.27 -1.15
CA HIS A 98 -10.29 10.93 0.01
C HIS A 98 -11.41 10.05 0.62
N PRO A 99 -11.61 10.02 1.96
CA PRO A 99 -12.56 9.12 2.62
C PRO A 99 -14.04 9.25 2.19
N ASP A 100 -14.42 10.38 1.59
CA ASP A 100 -15.74 10.58 0.99
C ASP A 100 -15.89 9.96 -0.41
N GLY A 101 -14.79 9.48 -0.99
CA GLY A 101 -14.72 8.83 -2.29
C GLY A 101 -14.79 9.77 -3.48
N LYS A 102 -14.72 11.10 -3.30
CA LYS A 102 -14.94 12.07 -4.38
C LYS A 102 -13.67 12.61 -4.99
N GLU A 103 -12.59 12.71 -4.22
CA GLU A 103 -11.34 13.30 -4.67
C GLU A 103 -10.19 12.29 -4.65
N LEU A 104 -9.49 12.18 -5.78
CA LEU A 104 -8.29 11.37 -5.92
C LEU A 104 -7.07 12.28 -5.96
N TYR A 105 -6.11 12.05 -5.07
CA TYR A 105 -4.83 12.75 -5.03
C TYR A 105 -3.78 11.86 -5.68
N ILE A 106 -3.17 12.31 -6.77
CA ILE A 106 -2.28 11.51 -7.61
C ILE A 106 -0.89 12.14 -7.60
N SER A 107 0.15 11.37 -7.28
CA SER A 107 1.54 11.79 -7.39
C SER A 107 2.04 11.59 -8.81
N ASN A 108 2.50 12.66 -9.46
CA ASN A 108 3.00 12.65 -10.83
C ASN A 108 4.50 12.87 -10.85
N GLU A 109 5.27 11.78 -10.97
CA GLU A 109 6.70 11.74 -10.68
C GLU A 109 7.50 12.68 -11.60
N ASN A 110 7.21 12.63 -12.91
CA ASN A 110 7.94 13.41 -13.91
C ASN A 110 7.54 14.89 -13.96
N ASP A 111 6.33 15.24 -13.49
CA ASP A 111 5.84 16.62 -13.47
C ASP A 111 6.22 17.38 -12.19
N GLY A 112 6.55 16.67 -11.10
CA GLY A 112 6.81 17.31 -9.81
C GLY A 112 5.56 17.90 -9.14
N ILE A 113 4.39 17.34 -9.46
CA ILE A 113 3.08 17.81 -8.98
C ILE A 113 2.26 16.70 -8.32
N VAL A 114 1.29 17.14 -7.52
CA VAL A 114 0.11 16.35 -7.17
C VAL A 114 -1.07 16.82 -7.99
N THR A 115 -1.64 15.95 -8.82
CA THR A 115 -2.91 16.20 -9.50
C THR A 115 -4.07 15.74 -8.63
N VAL A 116 -5.04 16.62 -8.41
CA VAL A 116 -6.29 16.29 -7.68
C VAL A 116 -7.42 16.18 -8.68
N VAL A 117 -8.14 15.06 -8.66
CA VAL A 117 -9.20 14.72 -9.61
C VAL A 117 -10.51 14.52 -8.87
N ASP A 118 -11.58 15.10 -9.40
CA ASP A 118 -12.95 14.73 -9.04
C ASP A 118 -13.30 13.40 -9.73
N THR A 119 -13.59 12.37 -8.94
CA THR A 119 -13.86 11.01 -9.43
C THR A 119 -15.25 10.83 -10.04
N VAL A 120 -16.18 11.74 -9.76
CA VAL A 120 -17.55 11.73 -10.28
C VAL A 120 -17.59 12.44 -11.64
N GLU A 121 -17.09 13.67 -11.67
CA GLU A 121 -17.00 14.50 -12.89
C GLU A 121 -15.83 14.08 -13.78
N LYS A 122 -14.88 13.30 -13.24
CA LYS A 122 -13.70 12.75 -13.94
C LYS A 122 -12.82 13.87 -14.50
N ALA A 123 -12.66 14.93 -13.72
CA ALA A 123 -11.97 16.14 -14.14
C ALA A 123 -10.91 16.53 -13.12
N VAL A 124 -9.81 17.11 -13.61
CA VAL A 124 -8.79 17.73 -12.76
C VAL A 124 -9.40 18.95 -12.06
N ILE A 125 -9.30 19.00 -10.74
CA ILE A 125 -9.77 20.13 -9.92
C ILE A 125 -8.63 20.98 -9.38
N SER A 126 -7.41 20.43 -9.28
CA SER A 126 -6.23 21.17 -8.81
C SER A 126 -4.94 20.46 -9.23
N GLN A 127 -3.87 21.23 -9.36
CA GLN A 127 -2.50 20.75 -9.49
C GLN A 127 -1.64 21.50 -8.48
N ILE A 128 -0.87 20.77 -7.69
CA ILE A 128 -0.13 21.30 -6.54
C ILE A 128 1.35 20.96 -6.73
N GLU A 129 2.20 21.96 -6.85
CA GLU A 129 3.65 21.76 -6.95
C GLU A 129 4.21 21.21 -5.63
N VAL A 130 4.88 20.06 -5.69
CA VAL A 130 5.42 19.35 -4.52
C VAL A 130 6.92 19.07 -4.65
N GLY A 131 7.59 19.60 -5.66
CA GLY A 131 9.02 19.34 -5.87
C GLY A 131 9.25 18.05 -6.65
N LEU A 132 10.53 17.70 -6.83
CA LEU A 132 10.94 16.70 -7.82
C LEU A 132 10.67 15.26 -7.38
N GLU A 133 10.24 14.45 -8.35
CA GLU A 133 9.97 13.01 -8.24
C GLU A 133 9.01 12.67 -7.08
N PRO A 134 7.77 13.19 -7.08
CA PRO A 134 6.78 12.78 -6.10
C PRO A 134 6.30 11.35 -6.38
N GLU A 135 6.21 10.54 -5.33
CA GLU A 135 5.81 9.12 -5.49
C GLU A 135 4.70 8.73 -4.51
N GLY A 136 4.99 8.80 -3.21
CA GLY A 136 4.08 8.37 -2.16
C GLY A 136 2.92 9.33 -1.94
N MET A 137 1.74 8.79 -1.66
CA MET A 137 0.54 9.58 -1.37
C MET A 137 -0.30 8.92 -0.29
N ALA A 138 -0.81 9.71 0.64
CA ALA A 138 -1.80 9.26 1.62
C ALA A 138 -2.78 10.39 1.99
N VAL A 139 -4.03 10.05 2.30
CA VAL A 139 -5.02 10.98 2.86
C VAL A 139 -5.37 10.52 4.28
N SER A 140 -5.49 11.48 5.21
CA SER A 140 -5.83 11.21 6.60
C SER A 140 -7.20 10.54 6.73
N PRO A 141 -7.45 9.71 7.77
CA PRO A 141 -8.74 9.05 7.95
C PRO A 141 -9.95 10.00 8.05
N ASP A 142 -9.73 11.22 8.54
CA ASP A 142 -10.75 12.27 8.61
C ASP A 142 -10.88 13.11 7.32
N GLY A 143 -10.00 12.85 6.34
CA GLY A 143 -9.98 13.53 5.05
C GLY A 143 -9.39 14.94 5.07
N SER A 144 -8.98 15.47 6.21
CA SER A 144 -8.55 16.88 6.33
C SER A 144 -7.18 17.19 5.72
N VAL A 145 -6.31 16.17 5.60
CA VAL A 145 -4.93 16.34 5.16
C VAL A 145 -4.55 15.24 4.17
N ALA A 146 -3.95 15.62 3.04
CA ALA A 146 -3.20 14.73 2.18
C ALA A 146 -1.68 14.92 2.43
N ILE A 147 -0.88 13.88 2.26
CA ILE A 147 0.57 13.96 2.36
C ILE A 147 1.16 13.29 1.14
N ASN A 148 2.10 13.97 0.49
CA ASN A 148 2.89 13.45 -0.61
C ASN A 148 4.38 13.37 -0.22
N THR A 149 5.09 12.33 -0.68
CA THR A 149 6.56 12.30 -0.65
C THR A 149 7.13 12.88 -1.93
N SER A 150 8.26 13.58 -1.83
CA SER A 150 9.09 13.97 -2.98
C SER A 150 10.49 13.39 -2.83
N GLU A 151 10.82 12.43 -3.69
CA GLU A 151 11.99 11.56 -3.57
C GLU A 151 13.30 12.36 -3.55
N THR A 152 13.51 13.21 -4.56
CA THR A 152 14.77 13.96 -4.71
C THR A 152 14.87 15.11 -3.69
N SER A 153 13.73 15.69 -3.31
CA SER A 153 13.69 16.83 -2.40
C SER A 153 13.67 16.43 -0.91
N ASN A 154 13.47 15.15 -0.60
CA ASN A 154 13.46 14.59 0.76
C ASN A 154 12.42 15.21 1.69
N PHE A 155 11.24 15.52 1.17
CA PHE A 155 10.16 16.14 1.93
C PHE A 155 8.90 15.27 1.97
N LEU A 156 8.16 15.43 3.06
CA LEU A 156 6.74 15.12 3.14
C LEU A 156 5.96 16.45 3.02
N HIS A 157 5.18 16.59 1.96
CA HIS A 157 4.35 17.77 1.68
C HIS A 157 2.95 17.57 2.27
N TRP A 158 2.62 18.32 3.31
CA TRP A 158 1.31 18.28 3.95
C TRP A 158 0.39 19.24 3.26
N ILE A 159 -0.69 18.72 2.68
CA ILE A 159 -1.65 19.45 1.87
C ILE A 159 -2.97 19.49 2.61
N ASP A 160 -3.50 20.69 2.86
CA ASP A 160 -4.86 20.86 3.36
C ASP A 160 -5.84 20.52 2.23
N THR A 161 -6.69 19.51 2.44
CA THR A 161 -7.57 19.00 1.38
C THR A 161 -8.68 19.97 1.04
N LYS A 162 -9.09 20.85 1.95
CA LYS A 162 -10.13 21.84 1.65
C LYS A 162 -9.62 22.94 0.72
N THR A 163 -8.40 23.40 0.95
CA THR A 163 -7.82 24.56 0.27
C THR A 163 -6.88 24.17 -0.87
N LYS A 164 -6.48 22.90 -0.95
CA LYS A 164 -5.50 22.36 -1.92
C LYS A 164 -4.16 23.06 -1.84
N LYS A 165 -3.74 23.46 -0.63
CA LYS A 165 -2.49 24.18 -0.40
C LYS A 165 -1.58 23.38 0.52
N ILE A 166 -0.28 23.45 0.24
CA ILE A 166 0.73 22.99 1.18
C ILE A 166 0.68 23.87 2.43
N ILE A 167 0.49 23.22 3.58
CA ILE A 167 0.43 23.86 4.90
C ILE A 167 1.67 23.58 5.75
N HIS A 168 2.45 22.55 5.42
CA HIS A 168 3.67 22.20 6.12
C HIS A 168 4.55 21.29 5.26
N ASN A 169 5.87 21.37 5.44
CA ASN A 169 6.83 20.44 4.84
C ASN A 169 7.68 19.83 5.95
N THR A 170 7.76 18.49 6.00
CA THR A 170 8.62 17.77 6.93
C THR A 170 9.84 17.24 6.18
N LEU A 171 11.04 17.67 6.55
CA LEU A 171 12.29 17.13 6.01
C LEU A 171 12.50 15.71 6.55
N VAL A 172 12.83 14.77 5.67
CA VAL A 172 13.09 13.36 5.99
C VAL A 172 14.41 12.90 5.37
N ASP A 173 14.78 11.64 5.59
CA ASP A 173 15.99 11.09 4.97
C ASP A 173 15.76 10.80 3.48
N GLN A 174 16.86 10.46 2.80
CA GLN A 174 16.92 10.34 1.35
C GLN A 174 15.86 9.41 0.75
N ARG A 175 15.23 9.89 -0.33
CA ARG A 175 14.28 9.16 -1.18
C ARG A 175 13.06 8.63 -0.44
N PRO A 176 12.18 9.50 0.09
CA PRO A 176 10.94 9.07 0.71
C PRO A 176 9.96 8.47 -0.29
N ARG A 177 9.41 7.28 0.01
CA ARG A 177 8.55 6.50 -0.92
C ARG A 177 7.10 6.32 -0.47
N HIS A 178 6.88 6.01 0.81
CA HIS A 178 5.55 5.62 1.29
C HIS A 178 5.17 6.41 2.55
N ILE A 179 3.88 6.74 2.69
CA ILE A 179 3.29 7.26 3.92
C ILE A 179 2.13 6.34 4.32
N GLU A 180 2.10 5.94 5.59
CA GLU A 180 0.97 5.22 6.17
C GLU A 180 0.46 5.98 7.40
N PHE A 181 -0.82 6.34 7.40
CA PHE A 181 -1.47 6.86 8.60
C PHE A 181 -1.77 5.72 9.57
N SER A 182 -1.59 6.00 10.86
CA SER A 182 -2.25 5.25 11.92
C SER A 182 -3.78 5.27 11.72
N LYS A 183 -4.47 4.23 12.20
CA LYS A 183 -5.93 4.08 12.01
C LYS A 183 -6.76 5.28 12.50
N ASN A 184 -6.33 5.92 13.58
CA ASN A 184 -6.97 7.11 14.14
C ASN A 184 -6.42 8.42 13.55
N GLY A 185 -5.38 8.36 12.72
CA GLY A 185 -4.77 9.49 12.05
C GLY A 185 -3.92 10.38 12.95
N ASP A 186 -3.53 9.95 14.16
CA ASP A 186 -2.73 10.76 15.08
C ASP A 186 -1.22 10.73 14.79
N MET A 187 -0.78 9.69 14.07
CA MET A 187 0.58 9.48 13.62
C MET A 187 0.63 9.15 12.14
N ILE A 188 1.70 9.56 11.48
CA ILE A 188 2.13 9.01 10.19
C ILE A 188 3.45 8.26 10.34
N TRP A 189 3.62 7.24 9.53
CA TRP A 189 4.87 6.53 9.33
C TRP A 189 5.31 6.77 7.90
N ALA A 190 6.51 7.28 7.69
CA ALA A 190 7.04 7.54 6.35
C ALA A 190 8.38 6.85 6.14
N SER A 191 8.52 6.16 5.01
CA SER A 191 9.75 5.45 4.64
C SER A 191 10.66 6.33 3.81
N SER A 192 11.96 6.31 4.14
CA SER A 192 13.05 6.85 3.33
C SER A 192 13.88 5.68 2.80
N GLU A 193 13.70 5.33 1.52
CA GLU A 193 14.26 4.13 0.92
C GLU A 193 15.79 4.15 0.97
N ILE A 194 16.41 5.15 0.33
CA ILE A 194 17.88 5.30 0.32
C ILE A 194 18.40 5.65 1.71
N GLY A 195 17.65 6.45 2.47
CA GLY A 195 17.97 6.76 3.86
C GLY A 195 18.09 5.52 4.75
N GLY A 196 17.41 4.43 4.41
CA GLY A 196 17.38 3.20 5.20
C GLY A 196 16.60 3.36 6.51
N THR A 197 15.64 4.29 6.55
CA THR A 197 14.94 4.68 7.78
C THR A 197 13.43 4.82 7.62
N ILE A 198 12.72 4.69 8.74
CA ILE A 198 11.34 5.15 8.89
C ILE A 198 11.34 6.33 9.86
N VAL A 199 10.57 7.37 9.56
CA VAL A 199 10.23 8.41 10.53
C VAL A 199 8.77 8.26 10.95
N VAL A 200 8.51 8.45 12.24
CA VAL A 200 7.14 8.53 12.79
C VAL A 200 6.91 9.97 13.22
N VAL A 201 5.83 10.58 12.73
CA VAL A 201 5.52 12.00 12.96
C VAL A 201 4.13 12.13 13.55
N ASN A 202 3.99 12.95 14.59
CA ASN A 202 2.70 13.29 15.14
C ASN A 202 1.94 14.22 14.19
N THR A 203 0.73 13.85 13.79
CA THR A 203 -0.03 14.60 12.78
C THR A 203 -0.52 15.95 13.26
N LYS A 204 -0.67 16.15 14.58
CA LYS A 204 -1.09 17.44 15.13
C LYS A 204 0.08 18.41 15.21
N THR A 205 1.17 18.01 15.88
CA THR A 205 2.33 18.89 16.12
C THR A 205 3.29 18.97 14.94
N LYS A 206 3.22 18.01 14.00
CA LYS A 206 4.17 17.82 12.89
C LYS A 206 5.60 17.48 13.34
N GLU A 207 5.76 17.10 14.60
CA GLU A 207 7.06 16.75 15.16
C GLU A 207 7.34 15.25 14.99
N SER A 208 8.60 14.92 14.68
CA SER A 208 9.08 13.54 14.69
C SER A 208 9.09 13.01 16.12
N VAL A 209 8.43 11.87 16.35
CA VAL A 209 8.39 11.19 17.65
C VAL A 209 9.29 9.97 17.69
N ALA A 210 9.65 9.42 16.52
CA ALA A 210 10.61 8.33 16.40
C ALA A 210 11.28 8.33 15.03
N LYS A 211 12.49 7.77 15.01
CA LYS A 211 13.23 7.46 13.78
C LYS A 211 13.83 6.06 13.93
N LEU A 212 13.47 5.17 13.02
CA LEU A 212 13.85 3.77 13.06
C LEU A 212 14.86 3.50 11.95
N GLY A 213 15.88 2.70 12.26
CA GLY A 213 16.78 2.11 11.29
C GLY A 213 16.78 0.60 11.45
N PHE A 214 17.34 -0.09 10.46
CA PHE A 214 17.29 -1.55 10.38
C PHE A 214 18.70 -2.15 10.37
N LYS A 215 18.79 -3.38 10.88
CA LYS A 215 20.03 -4.16 10.93
C LYS A 215 19.70 -5.64 10.80
N ILE A 216 20.05 -6.20 9.66
CA ILE A 216 19.92 -7.64 9.39
C ILE A 216 21.33 -8.23 9.32
N PRO A 217 21.67 -9.25 10.15
CA PRO A 217 22.97 -9.89 10.11
C PRO A 217 23.31 -10.40 8.71
N GLY A 218 24.51 -10.06 8.20
CA GLY A 218 24.99 -10.51 6.89
C GLY A 218 24.47 -9.72 5.69
N ILE A 219 23.66 -8.67 5.90
CA ILE A 219 23.19 -7.79 4.82
C ILE A 219 23.79 -6.39 5.03
N PHE A 220 24.37 -5.82 3.97
CA PHE A 220 24.91 -4.47 3.99
C PHE A 220 23.79 -3.43 4.13
N LYS A 221 24.06 -2.34 4.86
CA LYS A 221 23.05 -1.34 5.24
C LYS A 221 22.40 -0.68 4.02
N ASP A 222 23.14 -0.45 2.96
CA ASP A 222 22.68 0.14 1.69
C ASP A 222 21.66 -0.74 0.94
N LEU A 223 21.60 -2.04 1.23
CA LEU A 223 20.57 -2.93 0.70
C LEU A 223 19.31 -2.97 1.59
N ILE A 224 19.37 -2.42 2.81
CA ILE A 224 18.24 -2.44 3.75
C ILE A 224 17.43 -1.16 3.59
N GLN A 225 16.62 -1.15 2.53
CA GLN A 225 15.89 0.03 2.11
C GLN A 225 14.39 -0.14 2.37
N PRO A 226 13.77 0.63 3.29
CA PRO A 226 12.36 0.52 3.59
C PRO A 226 11.49 1.17 2.51
N VAL A 227 10.39 0.50 2.19
CA VAL A 227 9.40 0.95 1.19
C VAL A 227 7.99 0.88 1.80
N GLY A 228 7.12 -0.02 1.35
CA GLY A 228 5.76 -0.16 1.86
C GLY A 228 5.69 -0.38 3.37
N ILE A 229 4.68 0.24 4.00
CA ILE A 229 4.40 0.16 5.44
C ILE A 229 2.94 -0.22 5.63
N LYS A 230 2.65 -1.14 6.56
CA LYS A 230 1.30 -1.43 7.04
C LYS A 230 1.22 -1.55 8.55
N LEU A 231 0.19 -0.95 9.14
CA LEU A 231 -0.06 -0.93 10.58
C LEU A 231 -1.27 -1.79 10.91
N THR A 232 -1.16 -2.67 11.89
CA THR A 232 -2.34 -3.41 12.37
C THR A 232 -3.33 -2.46 13.02
N SER A 233 -4.62 -2.72 12.83
CA SER A 233 -5.70 -1.87 13.31
C SER A 233 -5.80 -1.75 14.83
N ASP A 234 -5.20 -2.69 15.57
CA ASP A 234 -5.07 -2.69 17.03
C ASP A 234 -3.87 -1.87 17.54
N GLY A 235 -3.05 -1.34 16.63
CA GLY A 235 -1.85 -0.56 16.94
C GLY A 235 -0.73 -1.39 17.58
N LYS A 236 -0.73 -2.71 17.39
CA LYS A 236 0.28 -3.62 17.95
C LYS A 236 1.53 -3.68 17.07
N TYR A 237 1.36 -3.89 15.77
CA TYR A 237 2.46 -4.10 14.86
C TYR A 237 2.50 -3.08 13.73
N ALA A 238 3.72 -2.73 13.33
CA ALA A 238 4.02 -2.17 12.02
C ALA A 238 4.84 -3.19 11.23
N PHE A 239 4.46 -3.40 9.97
CA PHE A 239 5.19 -4.20 9.01
C PHE A 239 5.81 -3.30 7.96
N VAL A 240 7.10 -3.44 7.71
CA VAL A 240 7.85 -2.62 6.75
C VAL A 240 8.58 -3.52 5.77
N ALA A 241 8.30 -3.36 4.49
CA ALA A 241 9.04 -4.03 3.43
C ALA A 241 10.43 -3.41 3.29
N LEU A 242 11.48 -4.25 3.31
CA LEU A 242 12.88 -3.89 3.15
C LEU A 242 13.35 -4.45 1.82
N GLY A 243 13.20 -3.65 0.76
CA GLY A 243 13.09 -4.11 -0.61
C GLY A 243 14.26 -4.97 -1.09
N PRO A 244 15.44 -4.39 -1.38
CA PRO A 244 16.60 -5.15 -1.85
C PRO A 244 17.12 -6.18 -0.83
N ALA A 245 16.82 -5.99 0.46
CA ALA A 245 17.15 -6.94 1.52
C ALA A 245 16.28 -8.19 1.49
N ASN A 246 15.14 -8.20 0.79
CA ASN A 246 14.20 -9.34 0.71
C ASN A 246 13.58 -9.69 2.06
N HIS A 247 13.31 -8.70 2.91
CA HIS A 247 12.76 -8.93 4.24
C HIS A 247 11.56 -8.02 4.53
N VAL A 248 10.64 -8.51 5.35
CA VAL A 248 9.67 -7.66 6.06
C VAL A 248 10.13 -7.52 7.51
N ALA A 249 10.35 -6.29 7.97
CA ALA A 249 10.56 -6.01 9.38
C ALA A 249 9.22 -5.96 10.11
N VAL A 250 9.15 -6.63 11.26
CA VAL A 250 8.04 -6.55 12.21
C VAL A 250 8.47 -5.67 13.36
N ILE A 251 7.70 -4.63 13.65
CA ILE A 251 8.02 -3.60 14.63
C ILE A 251 6.89 -3.56 15.66
N ASP A 252 7.25 -3.46 16.93
CA ASP A 252 6.30 -3.09 17.98
C ASP A 252 5.90 -1.62 17.78
N ALA A 253 4.66 -1.35 17.39
CA ALA A 253 4.24 -0.01 16.99
C ALA A 253 4.16 0.99 18.17
N LYS A 254 4.18 0.50 19.42
CA LYS A 254 4.14 1.35 20.63
C LYS A 254 5.53 1.75 21.11
N THR A 255 6.49 0.85 20.99
CA THR A 255 7.87 1.04 21.46
C THR A 255 8.86 1.36 20.35
N TYR A 256 8.43 1.26 19.09
CA TYR A 256 9.23 1.49 17.88
C TYR A 256 10.45 0.55 17.77
N LYS A 257 10.38 -0.63 18.40
CA LYS A 257 11.45 -1.63 18.37
C LYS A 257 11.18 -2.67 17.30
N VAL A 258 12.18 -2.95 16.46
CA VAL A 258 12.13 -4.09 15.54
C VAL A 258 12.15 -5.38 16.36
N ILE A 259 11.13 -6.21 16.21
CA ILE A 259 10.97 -7.49 16.90
C ILE A 259 11.55 -8.62 16.06
N LYS A 260 11.33 -8.58 14.75
CA LYS A 260 11.65 -9.71 13.85
C LYS A 260 11.89 -9.24 12.42
N TYR A 261 12.69 -10.00 11.68
CA TYR A 261 12.81 -9.90 10.23
C TYR A 261 12.30 -11.20 9.60
N LEU A 262 11.45 -11.08 8.60
CA LEU A 262 10.83 -12.19 7.88
C LEU A 262 11.40 -12.24 6.47
N LEU A 263 12.12 -13.30 6.12
CA LEU A 263 12.66 -13.49 4.77
C LEU A 263 11.52 -13.79 3.80
N VAL A 264 11.39 -12.97 2.75
CA VAL A 264 10.37 -13.08 1.70
C VAL A 264 11.02 -13.23 0.33
N GLY A 265 10.26 -13.05 -0.75
CA GLY A 265 10.78 -13.09 -2.12
C GLY A 265 11.73 -11.93 -2.44
N LYS A 266 12.25 -11.93 -3.67
CA LYS A 266 13.28 -10.98 -4.09
C LYS A 266 12.67 -9.61 -4.43
N ARG A 267 13.24 -8.54 -3.87
CA ARG A 267 12.81 -7.14 -4.02
C ARG A 267 11.36 -6.94 -3.57
N VAL A 268 11.14 -6.97 -2.27
CA VAL A 268 9.82 -6.75 -1.67
C VAL A 268 9.37 -5.28 -1.81
N TRP A 269 8.08 -5.03 -2.04
CA TRP A 269 7.52 -3.69 -2.28
C TRP A 269 6.39 -3.34 -1.32
N GLN A 270 5.13 -3.53 -1.73
CA GLN A 270 3.96 -3.12 -0.95
C GLN A 270 3.39 -4.28 -0.16
N LEU A 271 2.59 -3.96 0.85
CA LEU A 271 1.89 -4.94 1.68
C LEU A 271 0.44 -4.54 1.88
N ASP A 272 -0.44 -5.53 2.03
CA ASP A 272 -1.82 -5.29 2.46
C ASP A 272 -2.37 -6.47 3.28
N PHE A 273 -3.30 -6.17 4.18
CA PHE A 273 -3.88 -7.16 5.08
C PHE A 273 -5.07 -7.88 4.45
N ALA A 274 -5.23 -9.14 4.81
CA ALA A 274 -6.37 -9.97 4.46
C ALA A 274 -6.80 -10.82 5.68
N GLN A 275 -7.97 -11.44 5.56
CA GLN A 275 -8.59 -12.31 6.55
C GLN A 275 -8.73 -11.63 7.91
N ASN A 276 -9.21 -10.38 7.91
CA ASN A 276 -9.30 -9.52 9.09
C ASN A 276 -7.95 -9.38 9.81
N GLU A 277 -6.92 -9.00 9.05
CA GLU A 277 -5.53 -8.82 9.52
C GLU A 277 -4.84 -10.08 10.07
N LYS A 278 -5.42 -11.27 9.90
CA LYS A 278 -4.73 -12.53 10.25
C LYS A 278 -3.61 -12.87 9.26
N LYS A 279 -3.74 -12.40 8.01
CA LYS A 279 -2.75 -12.60 6.96
C LYS A 279 -2.29 -11.25 6.43
N LEU A 280 -1.01 -11.17 6.12
CA LEU A 280 -0.40 -10.05 5.42
C LEU A 280 0.18 -10.58 4.11
N TYR A 281 -0.20 -9.98 2.99
CA TYR A 281 0.34 -10.27 1.67
C TYR A 281 1.37 -9.21 1.31
N THR A 282 2.45 -9.60 0.64
CA THR A 282 3.47 -8.65 0.17
C THR A 282 4.02 -9.03 -1.19
N THR A 283 4.14 -8.05 -2.08
CA THR A 283 4.64 -8.22 -3.44
C THR A 283 6.17 -8.31 -3.47
N ASN A 284 6.70 -9.24 -4.26
CA ASN A 284 8.14 -9.40 -4.49
C ASN A 284 8.44 -9.24 -5.98
N GLY A 285 8.89 -8.04 -6.36
CA GLY A 285 9.01 -7.62 -7.75
C GLY A 285 9.92 -8.55 -8.57
N VAL A 286 11.15 -8.75 -8.10
CA VAL A 286 12.17 -9.49 -8.86
C VAL A 286 11.88 -10.99 -8.90
N SER A 287 11.26 -11.57 -7.87
CA SER A 287 10.89 -13.00 -7.89
C SER A 287 9.57 -13.30 -8.59
N GLY A 288 8.74 -12.30 -8.90
CA GLY A 288 7.45 -12.51 -9.58
C GLY A 288 6.47 -13.29 -8.71
N ASP A 289 6.46 -13.02 -7.41
CA ASP A 289 5.56 -13.69 -6.46
C ASP A 289 5.06 -12.75 -5.36
N VAL A 290 4.03 -13.22 -4.65
CA VAL A 290 3.51 -12.61 -3.43
C VAL A 290 3.80 -13.55 -2.26
N SER A 291 4.41 -13.05 -1.18
CA SER A 291 4.58 -13.80 0.06
C SER A 291 3.37 -13.62 0.98
N VAL A 292 2.98 -14.69 1.66
CA VAL A 292 1.89 -14.68 2.65
C VAL A 292 2.49 -14.87 4.04
N ILE A 293 2.20 -13.93 4.93
CA ILE A 293 2.66 -13.90 6.31
C ILE A 293 1.48 -14.10 7.24
N ASP A 294 1.62 -15.01 8.19
CA ASP A 294 0.72 -15.16 9.33
C ASP A 294 1.07 -14.12 10.40
N VAL A 295 0.12 -13.25 10.72
CA VAL A 295 0.33 -12.08 11.59
C VAL A 295 0.42 -12.48 13.08
N ASP A 296 -0.27 -13.55 13.48
CA ASP A 296 -0.26 -14.02 14.87
C ASP A 296 1.06 -14.71 15.23
N SER A 297 1.55 -15.60 14.36
CA SER A 297 2.79 -16.35 14.58
C SER A 297 4.03 -15.63 14.03
N LEU A 298 3.85 -14.57 13.26
CA LEU A 298 4.90 -13.81 12.58
C LEU A 298 5.78 -14.73 11.72
N LYS A 299 5.16 -15.53 10.84
CA LYS A 299 5.85 -16.49 9.97
C LYS A 299 5.40 -16.33 8.53
N VAL A 300 6.34 -16.43 7.60
CA VAL A 300 6.04 -16.58 6.18
C VAL A 300 5.56 -18.01 5.96
N GLU A 301 4.36 -18.18 5.43
CA GLU A 301 3.74 -19.49 5.24
C GLU A 301 3.95 -20.05 3.84
N LYS A 302 3.91 -19.18 2.82
CA LYS A 302 3.97 -19.57 1.42
C LYS A 302 4.28 -18.38 0.51
N THR A 303 4.54 -18.71 -0.75
CA THR A 303 4.59 -17.75 -1.85
C THR A 303 3.64 -18.18 -2.97
N ILE A 304 3.11 -17.19 -3.69
CA ILE A 304 2.13 -17.38 -4.77
C ILE A 304 2.71 -16.72 -6.02
N LYS A 305 2.88 -17.49 -7.10
CA LYS A 305 3.33 -16.92 -8.37
C LYS A 305 2.24 -16.05 -9.00
N VAL A 306 2.64 -14.88 -9.48
CA VAL A 306 1.81 -13.89 -10.18
C VAL A 306 2.54 -13.45 -11.46
N GLY A 307 2.17 -12.31 -12.03
CA GLY A 307 2.91 -11.72 -13.16
C GLY A 307 4.31 -11.23 -12.76
N ARG A 308 5.04 -10.73 -13.74
CA ARG A 308 6.41 -10.20 -13.59
C ARG A 308 6.38 -8.82 -12.93
N TYR A 309 7.30 -8.59 -12.00
CA TYR A 309 7.43 -7.33 -11.26
C TYR A 309 6.13 -6.93 -10.55
N PRO A 310 5.57 -7.78 -9.67
CA PRO A 310 4.44 -7.37 -8.86
C PRO A 310 4.82 -6.22 -7.94
N TRP A 311 3.97 -5.21 -7.85
CA TRP A 311 4.26 -3.97 -7.14
C TRP A 311 3.21 -3.63 -6.07
N GLY A 312 1.97 -3.37 -6.48
CA GLY A 312 0.88 -2.94 -5.60
C GLY A 312 -0.04 -4.09 -5.16
N LEU A 313 -0.77 -3.88 -4.06
CA LEU A 313 -1.75 -4.80 -3.49
C LEU A 313 -3.02 -4.04 -3.09
N ALA A 314 -4.18 -4.65 -3.31
CA ALA A 314 -5.44 -4.20 -2.76
C ALA A 314 -6.35 -5.39 -2.43
N VAL A 315 -7.03 -5.36 -1.27
CA VAL A 315 -7.83 -6.49 -0.78
C VAL A 315 -9.30 -6.12 -0.64
N ILE A 316 -10.17 -6.92 -1.27
CA ILE A 316 -11.60 -6.96 -0.94
C ILE A 316 -11.80 -8.01 0.15
N PRO A 317 -12.20 -7.63 1.37
CA PRO A 317 -12.48 -8.59 2.42
C PRO A 317 -13.73 -9.40 2.08
N SER A 318 -13.71 -10.66 2.48
CA SER A 318 -14.89 -11.51 2.47
C SER A 318 -16.00 -10.95 3.38
N LYS A 319 -17.25 -11.08 2.92
CA LYS A 319 -18.45 -10.74 3.71
C LYS A 319 -18.82 -11.85 4.68
#